data_AF-A0A7C5WE91-F1
#
_entry.id   AF-A0A7C5WE91-F1
#
_cell.length_a   1.000
_cell.length_b   1.000
_cell.length_c   1.000
_cell.angle_alpha   90.00
_cell.angle_beta   90.00
_cell.angle_gamma   90.00
#
_symmetry.space_group_name_H-M   'P 1'
#
loop_
_entity.id
_entity.type
_entity.pdbx_description
1 polymer ?
#
loop_
_entity_poly.entity_id
_entity_poly.type
_entity_poly.pdbx_seq_one_letter_code
_entity_poly.pdbx_strand_id
1 'polypeptide(L)'
;MRNRRKKINFSVKREMQLRLLLKILSIVTIGIGIMGLIFYFYSNREIGQTYRQFHVTARNFLDYLLPAVIISLVLGFVASIAITIFFPHKIAGPLYRIERDLREKVGEGDLSVRFILRKGDEVQDLADAINTTLEKLGAKIEGVNNAVERIEVAIRNKADDREIERLVKELKDALDVFKL
;
A
#
# COMPACT_ATOMS: atom_id res chain seq x y z
N MET A 1 17.64 -3.64 -30.38
CA MET A 1 17.33 -2.43 -29.59
C MET A 1 17.43 -2.75 -28.11
N ARG A 2 18.39 -2.15 -27.40
CA ARG A 2 18.81 -2.55 -26.05
C ARG A 2 17.87 -1.93 -25.01
N ASN A 3 17.02 -2.76 -24.41
CA ASN A 3 15.97 -2.38 -23.48
C ASN A 3 16.59 -1.85 -22.16
N ARG A 4 16.89 -0.55 -22.10
CA ARG A 4 17.39 0.13 -20.88
C ARG A 4 16.23 0.24 -19.88
N ARG A 5 16.04 -0.77 -19.04
CA ARG A 5 15.23 -0.65 -17.82
C ARG A 5 15.83 0.49 -16.99
N LYS A 6 15.13 1.65 -16.94
CA LYS A 6 15.49 2.81 -16.10
C LYS A 6 15.77 2.31 -14.69
N LYS A 7 16.95 2.68 -14.17
CA LYS A 7 17.49 2.24 -12.89
C LYS A 7 16.48 2.50 -11.77
N ILE A 8 15.96 1.43 -11.17
CA ILE A 8 15.19 1.50 -9.93
C ILE A 8 16.12 2.16 -8.92
N ASN A 9 15.67 3.28 -8.35
CA ASN A 9 16.48 4.05 -7.41
C ASN A 9 16.61 3.24 -6.10
N PHE A 10 17.69 2.44 -5.99
CA PHE A 10 17.93 1.53 -4.87
C PHE A 10 18.04 2.27 -3.52
N SER A 11 18.32 3.58 -3.50
CA SER A 11 18.37 4.38 -2.27
C SER A 11 17.01 4.57 -1.60
N VAL A 12 15.93 4.77 -2.38
CA VAL A 12 14.58 4.93 -1.80
C VAL A 12 14.11 3.61 -1.16
N LYS A 13 14.48 2.47 -1.77
CA LYS A 13 14.28 1.15 -1.16
C LYS A 13 15.08 0.99 0.13
N ARG A 14 16.34 1.44 0.19
CA ARG A 14 17.19 1.27 1.39
C ARG A 14 16.63 1.99 2.60
N GLU A 15 16.22 3.25 2.48
CA GLU A 15 15.68 3.98 3.63
C GLU A 15 14.36 3.38 4.13
N MET A 16 13.49 2.96 3.21
CA MET A 16 12.24 2.28 3.57
C MET A 16 12.49 0.90 4.20
N GLN A 17 13.44 0.13 3.66
CA GLN A 17 13.87 -1.16 4.20
C GLN A 17 14.47 -1.02 5.59
N LEU A 18 15.31 -0.02 5.83
CA LEU A 18 15.96 0.20 7.12
C LEU A 18 14.94 0.65 8.17
N ARG A 19 14.01 1.56 7.82
CA ARG A 19 12.90 1.94 8.70
C ARG A 19 11.98 0.76 9.02
N LEU A 20 11.67 -0.09 8.04
CA LEU A 20 10.84 -1.28 8.25
C LEU A 20 11.55 -2.32 9.13
N LEU A 21 12.83 -2.59 8.85
CA LEU A 21 13.65 -3.52 9.62
C LEU A 21 13.75 -3.09 11.08
N LEU A 22 14.06 -1.81 11.34
CA LEU A 22 14.17 -1.27 12.69
C LEU A 22 12.84 -1.36 13.46
N LYS A 23 11.71 -1.10 12.79
CA LYS A 23 10.37 -1.27 13.40
C LYS A 23 10.04 -2.71 13.74
N ILE A 24 10.34 -3.66 12.85
CA ILE A 24 10.08 -5.09 13.13
C ILE A 24 11.00 -5.57 14.25
N LEU A 25 12.28 -5.21 14.19
CA LEU A 25 13.25 -5.61 15.21
C LEU A 25 12.89 -5.04 16.58
N SER A 26 12.41 -3.79 16.66
CA SER A 26 11.96 -3.21 17.93
C SER A 26 10.73 -3.94 18.48
N ILE A 27 9.75 -4.29 17.63
CA ILE A 27 8.58 -5.09 18.04
C ILE A 27 9.00 -6.46 18.57
N VAL A 28 9.89 -7.16 17.86
CA VAL A 28 10.40 -8.48 18.29
C VAL A 28 11.13 -8.36 19.62
N THR A 29 11.99 -7.34 19.77
CA THR A 29 12.74 -7.11 21.01
C THR A 29 11.82 -6.81 22.19
N ILE A 30 10.81 -5.97 21.98
CA ILE A 30 9.78 -5.66 22.99
C ILE A 30 9.00 -6.93 23.37
N GLY A 31 8.60 -7.73 22.37
CA GLY A 31 7.87 -8.99 22.60
C GLY A 31 8.67 -9.98 23.45
N ILE A 32 9.97 -10.13 23.16
CA ILE A 32 10.87 -10.98 23.95
C ILE A 32 11.04 -10.41 25.37
N GLY A 33 11.16 -9.09 25.52
CA GLY A 33 11.24 -8.44 26.83
C GLY A 33 9.98 -8.67 27.68
N ILE A 34 8.80 -8.50 27.09
CA ILE A 34 7.51 -8.76 27.75
C ILE A 34 7.40 -10.24 28.13
N MET A 35 7.74 -11.15 27.21
CA MET A 35 7.72 -12.58 27.47
C MET A 35 8.66 -12.95 28.63
N GLY A 36 9.88 -12.38 28.63
CA GLY A 36 10.85 -12.56 29.72
C GLY A 36 10.32 -12.06 31.07
N LEU A 37 9.64 -10.91 31.10
CA LEU A 37 9.00 -10.37 32.31
C LEU A 37 7.88 -11.27 32.82
N ILE A 38 6.97 -11.71 31.92
CA ILE A 38 5.88 -12.64 32.28
C ILE A 38 6.45 -13.92 32.87
N PHE A 39 7.47 -14.49 32.23
CA PHE A 39 8.09 -15.72 32.67
C PHE A 39 8.82 -15.55 34.02
N TYR A 40 9.47 -14.40 34.24
CA TYR A 40 10.07 -14.06 35.53
C TYR A 40 9.02 -13.97 36.65
N PHE A 41 7.90 -13.28 36.42
CA PHE A 41 6.82 -13.18 37.41
C PHE A 41 6.14 -14.53 37.69
N TYR A 42 5.89 -15.33 36.64
CA TYR A 42 5.32 -16.67 36.78
C TYR A 42 6.24 -17.59 37.59
N SER A 43 7.53 -17.62 37.22
CA SER A 43 8.58 -18.36 37.91
C SER A 43 8.68 -17.93 39.38
N ASN A 44 8.75 -16.63 39.66
CA ASN A 44 8.82 -16.13 41.03
C ASN A 44 7.58 -16.48 41.86
N ARG A 45 6.39 -16.57 41.25
CA ARG A 45 5.13 -16.94 41.93
C ARG A 45 5.03 -18.43 42.23
N GLU A 46 5.47 -19.31 41.32
CA GLU A 46 5.46 -20.77 41.56
C GLU A 46 6.62 -21.25 42.43
N ILE A 47 7.81 -20.66 42.30
CA ILE A 47 8.99 -21.00 43.10
C ILE A 47 8.77 -20.67 44.59
N GLY A 48 7.97 -19.65 44.91
CA GLY A 48 7.66 -19.27 46.29
C GLY A 48 6.88 -20.30 47.11
N GLN A 49 6.08 -21.18 46.48
CA GLN A 49 5.32 -22.22 47.20
C GLN A 49 6.09 -23.55 47.31
N THR A 50 7.02 -23.82 46.40
CA THR A 50 7.81 -25.07 46.34
C THR A 50 9.18 -24.95 47.02
N TYR A 51 9.56 -23.74 47.46
CA TYR A 51 10.91 -23.41 47.98
C TYR A 51 11.36 -24.18 49.23
N ARG A 52 10.45 -24.79 50.00
CA ARG A 52 10.83 -25.45 51.26
C ARG A 52 11.50 -26.82 51.09
N GLN A 53 11.52 -27.44 49.90
CA GLN A 53 11.90 -28.86 49.81
C GLN A 53 13.03 -29.22 48.83
N PHE A 54 13.47 -28.34 47.92
CA PHE A 54 14.49 -28.74 46.93
C PHE A 54 15.56 -27.67 46.68
N HIS A 55 16.79 -27.99 47.07
CA HIS A 55 17.95 -27.09 47.15
C HIS A 55 18.79 -26.97 45.85
N VAL A 56 18.26 -27.22 44.64
CA VAL A 56 19.13 -27.41 43.45
C VAL A 56 18.71 -26.65 42.16
N THR A 57 17.55 -25.99 42.07
CA THR A 57 16.99 -25.67 40.73
C THR A 57 17.20 -24.23 40.22
N ALA A 58 17.99 -23.39 40.88
CA ALA A 58 18.21 -22.01 40.39
C ALA A 58 19.13 -21.94 39.15
N ARG A 59 20.14 -22.82 39.04
CA ARG A 59 21.03 -22.87 37.85
C ARG A 59 20.28 -23.29 36.59
N ASN A 60 19.36 -24.26 36.72
CA ASN A 60 18.57 -24.78 35.60
C ASN A 60 17.70 -23.70 34.92
N PHE A 61 17.25 -22.67 35.65
CA PHE A 61 16.38 -21.62 35.10
C PHE A 61 17.07 -20.79 34.00
N LEU A 62 18.29 -20.30 34.24
CA LEU A 62 19.06 -19.58 33.22
C LEU A 62 19.50 -20.50 32.09
N ASP A 63 19.78 -21.78 32.40
CA ASP A 63 20.21 -22.77 31.42
C ASP A 63 19.11 -23.13 30.41
N TYR A 64 17.83 -23.07 30.78
CA TYR A 64 16.72 -23.26 29.84
C TYR A 64 16.21 -21.95 29.22
N LEU A 65 16.28 -20.83 29.94
CA LEU A 65 15.78 -19.54 29.47
C LEU A 65 16.72 -18.88 28.44
N LEU A 66 18.04 -18.91 28.67
CA LEU A 66 18.99 -18.28 27.75
C LEU A 66 18.94 -18.90 26.34
N PRO A 67 18.92 -20.24 26.16
CA PRO A 67 18.77 -20.84 24.83
C PRO A 67 17.46 -20.45 24.16
N ALA A 68 16.34 -20.43 24.91
CA ALA A 68 15.04 -20.05 24.36
C ALA A 68 15.01 -18.59 23.88
N VAL A 69 15.61 -17.67 24.64
CA VAL A 69 15.74 -16.25 24.26
C VAL A 69 16.65 -16.10 23.03
N ILE A 70 17.80 -16.78 23.01
CA ILE A 70 18.74 -16.74 21.88
C ILE A 70 18.07 -17.29 20.61
N ILE A 71 17.39 -18.44 20.69
CA ILE A 71 16.65 -19.02 19.56
C ILE A 71 15.57 -18.05 19.08
N SER A 72 14.82 -17.44 19.99
CA SER A 72 13.78 -16.46 19.64
C SER A 72 14.35 -15.22 18.96
N LEU A 73 15.50 -14.71 19.43
CA LEU A 73 16.21 -13.59 18.81
C LEU A 73 16.71 -13.95 17.40
N VAL A 74 17.31 -15.12 17.23
CA VAL A 74 17.80 -15.59 15.92
C VAL A 74 16.64 -15.76 14.94
N LEU A 75 15.56 -16.44 15.35
CA LEU A 75 14.37 -16.63 14.51
C LEU A 75 13.70 -15.30 14.17
N GLY A 76 13.55 -14.40 15.14
CA GLY A 76 12.99 -13.07 14.95
C GLY A 76 13.84 -12.22 13.99
N PHE A 77 15.17 -12.29 14.10
CA PHE A 77 16.08 -11.58 13.20
C PHE A 77 16.00 -12.13 11.76
N VAL A 78 16.02 -13.45 11.59
CA VAL A 78 15.87 -14.10 10.27
C VAL A 78 14.53 -13.75 9.63
N ALA A 79 13.43 -13.81 10.40
CA ALA A 79 12.10 -13.42 9.94
C ALA A 79 12.06 -11.93 9.55
N SER A 80 12.68 -11.06 10.33
CA SER A 80 12.76 -9.62 10.06
C SER A 80 13.48 -9.34 8.74
N ILE A 81 14.60 -10.03 8.48
CA ILE A 81 15.32 -9.92 7.20
C ILE A 81 14.42 -10.38 6.04
N ALA A 82 13.78 -11.54 6.18
CA ALA A 82 12.90 -12.07 5.15
C ALA A 82 11.77 -11.08 4.82
N ILE A 83 11.03 -10.60 5.82
CA ILE A 83 9.95 -9.62 5.63
C ILE A 83 10.49 -8.34 4.99
N THR A 84 11.61 -7.81 5.48
CA THR A 84 12.23 -6.59 4.94
C THR A 84 12.63 -6.71 3.47
N ILE A 85 13.11 -7.88 3.05
CA ILE A 85 13.51 -8.10 1.66
C ILE A 85 12.28 -8.35 0.78
N PHE A 86 11.37 -9.23 1.18
CA PHE A 86 10.30 -9.70 0.31
C PHE A 86 9.08 -8.78 0.28
N PHE A 87 8.66 -8.21 1.42
CA PHE A 87 7.43 -7.43 1.51
C PHE A 87 7.45 -6.16 0.65
N PRO A 88 8.52 -5.33 0.66
CA PRO A 88 8.57 -4.13 -0.18
C PRO A 88 8.49 -4.40 -1.68
N HIS A 89 8.91 -5.58 -2.15
CA HIS A 89 8.90 -5.88 -3.59
C HIS A 89 7.48 -6.01 -4.15
N LYS A 90 6.54 -6.52 -3.35
CA LYS A 90 5.12 -6.67 -3.71
C LYS A 90 4.33 -5.36 -3.72
N ILE A 91 4.89 -4.30 -3.12
CA ILE A 91 4.25 -2.97 -3.02
C ILE A 91 4.97 -1.97 -3.92
N ALA A 92 6.27 -1.77 -3.71
CA ALA A 92 7.01 -0.65 -4.29
C ALA A 92 7.11 -0.73 -5.82
N GLY A 93 7.21 -1.94 -6.39
CA GLY A 93 7.26 -2.13 -7.84
C GLY A 93 5.96 -1.72 -8.53
N PRO A 94 4.82 -2.35 -8.16
CA PRO A 94 3.51 -1.99 -8.68
C PRO A 94 3.14 -0.52 -8.44
N LEU A 95 3.42 0.00 -7.24
CA LEU A 95 3.11 1.39 -6.88
C LEU A 95 3.92 2.39 -7.73
N TYR A 96 5.21 2.15 -7.95
CA TYR A 96 6.04 2.98 -8.83
C TYR A 96 5.49 3.01 -10.26
N ARG A 97 5.03 1.87 -10.78
CA ARG A 97 4.41 1.81 -12.10
C ARG A 97 3.11 2.62 -12.15
N ILE A 98 2.27 2.50 -11.11
CA ILE A 98 1.02 3.27 -10.99
C ILE A 98 1.33 4.77 -11.00
N GLU A 99 2.23 5.23 -10.11
CA GLU A 99 2.60 6.63 -9.99
C GLU A 99 3.15 7.19 -11.31
N ARG A 100 4.02 6.43 -11.99
CA ARG A 100 4.59 6.85 -13.26
C ARG A 100 3.51 7.00 -14.33
N ASP A 101 2.68 5.97 -14.54
CA ASP A 101 1.69 6.01 -15.61
C ASP A 101 0.57 7.02 -15.29
N LEU A 102 0.26 7.28 -14.01
CA LEU A 102 -0.60 8.40 -13.62
C LEU A 102 -0.02 9.76 -14.04
N ARG A 103 1.28 10.00 -13.80
CA ARG A 103 1.90 11.28 -14.16
C ARG A 103 2.13 11.44 -15.66
N GLU A 104 2.64 10.39 -16.31
CA GLU A 104 3.08 10.43 -17.71
C GLU A 104 1.93 10.24 -18.71
N LYS A 105 0.79 9.67 -18.31
CA LYS A 105 -0.34 9.40 -19.23
C LYS A 105 -1.63 10.06 -18.78
N VAL A 106 -2.08 9.74 -17.57
CA VAL A 106 -3.34 10.29 -17.03
C VAL A 106 -3.23 11.81 -16.87
N GLY A 107 -2.07 12.30 -16.43
CA GLY A 107 -1.76 13.73 -16.35
C GLY A 107 -1.77 14.45 -17.69
N GLU A 108 -1.57 13.73 -18.81
CA GLU A 108 -1.68 14.27 -20.17
C GLU A 108 -3.11 14.12 -20.75
N GLY A 109 -4.05 13.55 -19.99
CA GLY A 109 -5.45 13.38 -20.39
C GLY A 109 -5.81 11.99 -20.94
N ASP A 110 -4.89 11.02 -20.93
CA ASP A 110 -5.19 9.65 -21.34
C ASP A 110 -5.96 8.88 -20.24
N LEU A 111 -7.29 8.88 -20.35
CA LEU A 111 -8.20 8.17 -19.44
C LEU A 111 -8.44 6.70 -19.86
N SER A 112 -7.85 6.25 -20.97
CA SER A 112 -7.98 4.86 -21.46
C SER A 112 -7.05 3.90 -20.72
N VAL A 113 -6.08 4.43 -19.96
CA VAL A 113 -5.11 3.65 -19.19
C VAL A 113 -5.82 2.69 -18.23
N ARG A 114 -5.33 1.45 -18.18
CA ARG A 114 -5.77 0.44 -17.22
C ARG A 114 -4.58 -0.14 -16.46
N PHE A 115 -4.67 -0.14 -15.14
CA PHE A 115 -3.66 -0.65 -14.24
C PHE A 115 -3.97 -2.11 -13.89
N ILE A 116 -3.29 -3.06 -14.54
CA ILE A 116 -3.42 -4.50 -14.27
C ILE A 116 -2.17 -4.99 -13.53
N LEU A 117 -2.34 -5.33 -12.26
CA LEU A 117 -1.26 -5.83 -11.39
C LEU A 117 -1.16 -7.36 -11.43
N ARG A 118 -0.04 -7.91 -10.94
CA ARG A 118 0.15 -9.36 -10.88
C ARG A 118 -0.58 -9.93 -9.67
N LYS A 119 -0.99 -11.21 -9.76
CA LYS A 119 -1.57 -11.94 -8.63
C LYS A 119 -0.55 -11.99 -7.48
N GLY A 120 -0.93 -11.45 -6.32
CA GLY A 120 -0.07 -11.38 -5.12
C GLY A 120 0.68 -10.07 -4.92
N ASP A 121 0.47 -9.06 -5.78
CA ASP A 121 0.79 -7.66 -5.46
C ASP A 121 -0.21 -7.13 -4.42
N GLU A 122 0.25 -6.38 -3.43
CA GLU A 122 -0.60 -5.96 -2.28
C GLU A 122 -1.47 -4.73 -2.60
N VAL A 123 -1.24 -4.05 -3.73
CA VAL A 123 -1.91 -2.79 -4.10
C VAL A 123 -2.94 -2.96 -5.23
N GLN A 124 -3.56 -4.14 -5.32
CA GLN A 124 -4.59 -4.45 -6.31
C GLN A 124 -5.83 -3.57 -6.13
N ASP A 125 -6.34 -3.45 -4.90
CA ASP A 125 -7.52 -2.62 -4.60
C ASP A 125 -7.31 -1.15 -5.01
N LEU A 126 -6.09 -0.63 -4.86
CA LEU A 126 -5.73 0.70 -5.32
C LEU A 126 -5.79 0.81 -6.85
N ALA A 127 -5.26 -0.18 -7.57
CA ALA A 127 -5.32 -0.21 -9.03
C ALA A 127 -6.77 -0.25 -9.53
N ASP A 128 -7.62 -1.05 -8.89
CA ASP A 128 -9.04 -1.17 -9.25
C ASP A 128 -9.84 0.11 -8.95
N ALA A 129 -9.57 0.75 -7.81
CA ALA A 129 -10.15 2.04 -7.47
C ALA A 129 -9.77 3.14 -8.49
N ILE A 130 -8.51 3.16 -8.93
CA ILE A 130 -8.04 4.09 -9.97
C ILE A 130 -8.69 3.78 -11.31
N ASN A 131 -8.74 2.51 -11.73
CA ASN A 131 -9.40 2.10 -12.98
C ASN A 131 -10.87 2.56 -13.01
N THR A 132 -11.60 2.32 -11.92
CA THR A 132 -13.00 2.75 -11.75
C THR A 132 -13.13 4.27 -11.82
N THR A 133 -12.17 5.01 -11.26
CA THR A 133 -12.15 6.47 -11.29
C THR A 133 -11.93 6.98 -12.72
N LEU A 134 -10.96 6.41 -13.44
CA LEU A 134 -10.68 6.76 -14.83
C LEU A 134 -11.86 6.45 -15.76
N GLU A 135 -12.53 5.33 -15.53
CA GLU A 135 -13.75 4.98 -16.27
C GLU A 135 -14.87 5.99 -16.04
N LYS A 136 -15.17 6.34 -14.78
CA LYS A 136 -16.19 7.34 -14.45
C LYS A 136 -15.84 8.73 -14.99
N LEU A 137 -14.56 9.11 -14.95
CA LEU A 137 -14.09 10.37 -15.50
C LEU A 137 -14.22 10.37 -17.03
N GLY A 138 -13.82 9.29 -17.68
CA GLY A 138 -13.96 9.10 -19.13
C GLY A 138 -15.40 9.23 -19.58
N ALA A 139 -16.33 8.54 -18.92
CA ALA A 139 -17.76 8.63 -19.23
C ALA A 139 -18.34 10.06 -19.09
N LYS A 140 -17.85 10.84 -18.12
CA LYS A 140 -18.25 12.24 -17.97
C LYS A 140 -17.71 13.11 -19.11
N ILE A 141 -16.45 12.94 -19.49
CA ILE A 141 -15.83 13.66 -20.61
C ILE A 141 -16.52 13.30 -21.93
N GLU A 142 -16.87 12.02 -22.12
CA GLU A 142 -17.65 11.58 -23.27
C GLU A 142 -19.03 12.25 -23.32
N GLY A 143 -19.72 12.36 -22.17
CA GLY A 143 -20.97 13.11 -22.05
C GLY A 143 -20.83 14.59 -22.45
N VAL A 144 -19.73 15.25 -22.05
CA VAL A 144 -19.41 16.62 -22.45
C VAL A 144 -19.17 16.72 -23.96
N ASN A 145 -18.38 15.81 -24.54
CA ASN A 145 -18.13 15.79 -25.99
C ASN A 145 -19.43 15.57 -26.79
N ASN A 146 -20.30 14.67 -26.34
CA ASN A 146 -21.61 14.44 -26.97
C ASN A 146 -22.51 15.68 -26.88
N ALA A 147 -22.47 16.43 -25.78
CA ALA A 147 -23.21 17.70 -25.66
C ALA A 147 -22.67 18.76 -26.62
N VAL A 148 -21.33 18.86 -26.76
CA VAL A 148 -20.69 19.76 -27.73
C VAL A 148 -21.08 19.39 -29.17
N GLU A 149 -21.03 18.11 -29.54
CA GLU A 149 -21.43 17.64 -30.88
C GLU A 149 -22.89 17.98 -31.19
N ARG A 150 -23.81 17.80 -30.23
CA ARG A 150 -25.22 18.19 -30.38
C ARG A 150 -25.38 19.70 -30.64
N ILE A 151 -24.59 20.54 -29.96
CA ILE A 151 -24.58 21.99 -30.19
C ILE A 151 -24.05 22.31 -31.60
N GLU A 152 -22.95 21.70 -32.02
CA GLU A 152 -22.39 21.91 -33.36
C GLU A 152 -23.39 21.52 -34.47
N VAL A 153 -24.10 20.41 -34.30
CA VAL A 153 -25.15 19.97 -35.23
C VAL A 153 -26.33 20.95 -35.24
N ALA A 154 -26.78 21.43 -34.07
CA ALA A 154 -27.85 22.41 -33.97
C ALA A 154 -27.50 23.73 -34.68
N ILE A 155 -26.27 24.24 -34.49
CA ILE A 155 -25.76 25.44 -35.17
C ILE A 155 -25.72 25.23 -36.69
N ARG A 156 -25.20 24.09 -37.15
CA ARG A 156 -25.11 23.76 -38.58
C ARG A 156 -26.49 23.71 -39.24
N ASN A 157 -27.47 23.20 -38.52
CA ASN A 157 -28.86 23.09 -38.99
C ASN A 157 -29.65 24.39 -38.82
N LYS A 158 -29.03 25.48 -38.35
CA LYS A 158 -29.70 26.76 -38.06
C LYS A 158 -30.90 26.58 -37.12
N ALA A 159 -30.71 25.77 -36.07
CA ALA A 159 -31.68 25.64 -34.99
C ALA A 159 -31.99 27.02 -34.37
N ASP A 160 -33.15 27.13 -33.73
CA ASP A 160 -33.53 28.38 -33.06
C ASP A 160 -32.68 28.63 -31.80
N ASP A 161 -32.67 29.89 -31.35
CA ASP A 161 -31.88 30.29 -30.19
C ASP A 161 -32.31 29.53 -28.92
N ARG A 162 -33.58 29.12 -28.82
CA ARG A 162 -34.11 28.37 -27.66
C ARG A 162 -33.53 26.97 -27.57
N GLU A 163 -33.39 26.27 -28.69
CA GLU A 163 -32.78 24.95 -28.74
C GLU A 163 -31.30 25.01 -28.39
N ILE A 164 -30.59 26.02 -28.89
CA ILE A 164 -29.18 26.25 -28.57
C ILE A 164 -29.02 26.56 -27.07
N GLU A 165 -29.85 27.46 -26.51
CA GLU A 165 -29.84 27.77 -25.08
C GLU A 165 -30.08 26.53 -24.20
N ARG A 166 -31.00 25.65 -24.61
CA ARG A 166 -31.25 24.38 -23.90
C ARG A 166 -30.01 23.48 -23.91
N LEU A 167 -29.36 23.31 -25.06
CA LEU A 167 -28.17 22.45 -25.17
C LEU A 167 -26.98 23.02 -24.40
N VAL A 168 -26.80 24.35 -24.41
CA VAL A 168 -25.78 25.02 -23.60
C VAL A 168 -26.06 24.83 -22.11
N LYS A 169 -27.32 24.83 -21.68
CA LYS A 169 -27.68 24.53 -20.29
C LYS A 169 -27.34 23.08 -19.93
N GLU A 170 -27.67 22.10 -20.79
CA GLU A 170 -27.30 20.69 -20.57
C GLU A 170 -25.78 20.51 -20.44
N LEU A 171 -24.99 21.23 -21.25
CA LEU A 171 -23.52 21.24 -21.16
C LEU A 171 -23.05 21.83 -19.82
N LYS A 172 -23.65 22.93 -19.34
CA LYS A 172 -23.33 23.52 -18.04
C LYS A 172 -23.64 22.55 -16.90
N ASP A 173 -24.82 21.93 -16.93
CA ASP A 173 -25.24 20.96 -15.91
C ASP A 173 -24.29 19.73 -15.89
N ALA A 174 -23.78 19.30 -17.04
CA ALA A 174 -22.78 18.24 -17.14
C ALA A 174 -21.42 18.63 -16.52
N LEU A 175 -21.04 19.91 -16.61
CA LEU A 175 -19.81 20.46 -16.05
C LEU A 175 -19.92 20.77 -14.55
N ASP A 176 -21.10 21.13 -14.05
CA ASP A 176 -21.35 21.46 -12.63
C ASP A 176 -21.06 20.30 -11.67
N VAL A 177 -21.00 19.06 -12.18
CA VAL A 177 -20.61 17.89 -11.39
C VAL A 177 -19.13 17.94 -10.99
N PHE A 178 -18.30 18.68 -11.73
CA PHE A 178 -16.90 18.89 -11.41
C PHE A 178 -16.76 20.11 -10.49
N LYS A 179 -16.18 19.88 -9.30
CA LYS A 179 -15.77 20.97 -8.41
C LYS A 179 -14.43 21.53 -8.92
N LEU A 180 -14.49 22.40 -9.92
CA LEU A 180 -13.35 23.12 -10.50
C LEU A 180 -13.10 24.44 -9.78
#